data_AF-G5NK03-F1
#
_entry.id   AF-G5NK03-F1
#
_cell.length_a   1.000
_cell.length_b   1.000
_cell.length_c   1.000
_cell.angle_alpha   90.00
_cell.angle_beta   90.00
_cell.angle_gamma   90.00
#
_symmetry.space_group_name_H-M   'P 1'
#
loop_
_entity.id
_entity.type
_entity.pdbx_description
1 polymer ?
#
loop_
_entity_poly.entity_id
_entity_poly.type
_entity_poly.pdbx_seq_one_letter_code
_entity_poly.pdbx_strand_id
1 'polypeptide(L)' 'RAFSVIKSAFLPIEDAYAIRLSDAEYFYIYELLYS' A
#
# COMPACT_ATOMS: atom_id res chain seq x y z
N ARG A 1 8.44 -9.51 -2.32
CA ARG A 1 7.73 -9.43 -3.63
C ARG A 1 6.29 -8.92 -3.46
N ALA A 2 5.47 -9.51 -2.60
CA ALA A 2 4.11 -9.01 -2.36
C ALA A 2 4.07 -7.52 -1.92
N PHE A 3 4.90 -7.14 -0.95
CA PHE A 3 4.99 -5.74 -0.49
C PHE A 3 5.35 -4.73 -1.59
N SER A 4 6.28 -5.06 -2.49
CA SER A 4 6.65 -4.14 -3.58
C SER A 4 5.54 -3.97 -4.60
N VAL A 5 4.74 -5.03 -4.82
CA VAL A 5 3.56 -4.97 -5.68
C VAL A 5 2.48 -4.10 -5.05
N ILE A 6 2.21 -4.27 -3.76
CA ILE A 6 1.23 -3.45 -3.02
C ILE A 6 1.66 -1.98 -3.05
N LYS A 7 2.92 -1.66 -2.72
CA LYS A 7 3.42 -0.28 -2.78
C LYS A 7 3.24 0.34 -4.18
N SER A 8 3.62 -0.40 -5.23
CA SER A 8 3.48 0.10 -6.60
C SER A 8 2.02 0.31 -7.02
N ALA A 9 1.11 -0.55 -6.55
CA ALA A 9 -0.32 -0.45 -6.85
C ALA A 9 -1.00 0.75 -6.17
N PHE A 10 -0.48 1.21 -5.03
CA PHE A 10 -1.04 2.32 -4.26
C PHE A 10 -0.41 3.69 -4.56
N LEU A 11 0.71 3.76 -5.30
CA LEU A 11 1.29 5.03 -5.75
C LEU A 11 0.27 5.97 -6.44
N PRO A 12 -0.59 5.52 -7.37
CA PRO A 12 -1.58 6.42 -7.99
C PRO A 12 -2.62 6.97 -7.00
N ILE A 13 -2.92 6.23 -5.93
CA ILE A 13 -3.86 6.65 -4.89
C ILE A 13 -3.20 7.70 -4.00
N GLU A 14 -1.95 7.49 -3.60
CA GLU A 14 -1.15 8.49 -2.88
C GLU A 14 -1.08 9.82 -3.65
N ASP A 15 -0.80 9.76 -4.95
CA ASP A 15 -0.75 10.93 -5.82
C ASP A 15 -2.11 11.62 -5.98
N ALA A 16 -3.18 10.85 -6.24
CA ALA A 16 -4.53 11.40 -6.47
C ALA A 16 -5.12 12.09 -5.24
N TYR A 17 -4.81 11.59 -4.05
CA TYR A 17 -5.35 12.10 -2.79
C TYR A 17 -4.35 12.95 -1.99
N ALA A 18 -3.14 13.18 -2.53
CA ALA A 18 -2.05 13.87 -1.84
C ALA A 18 -1.78 13.31 -0.43
N ILE A 19 -1.85 11.98 -0.29
CA ILE A 19 -1.56 11.25 0.95
C ILE A 19 -0.27 10.46 0.79
N ARG A 20 0.27 9.98 1.91
CA ARG A 20 1.41 9.06 1.90
C ARG A 20 1.20 7.98 2.96
N LEU A 21 1.14 6.73 2.52
CA LEU A 21 0.98 5.59 3.40
C LEU A 21 2.32 5.26 4.07
N SER A 22 2.25 5.01 5.36
CA SER A 22 3.31 4.48 6.19
C SER A 22 3.52 2.98 5.96
N ASP A 23 4.66 2.46 6.40
CA ASP A 23 4.93 1.03 6.33
C ASP A 23 3.91 0.19 7.12
N ALA A 24 3.32 0.74 8.19
CA ALA A 24 2.28 0.07 8.97
C ALA A 24 0.97 -0.08 8.17
N GLU A 25 0.59 0.93 7.39
CA GLU A 25 -0.60 0.87 6.52
C GLU A 25 -0.39 -0.13 5.39
N TYR A 26 0.81 -0.15 4.79
CA TYR A 26 1.17 -1.18 3.82
C TYR A 26 1.13 -2.59 4.41
N PHE A 27 1.53 -2.74 5.67
CA PHE A 27 1.42 -4.01 6.39
C PHE A 27 -0.04 -4.40 6.63
N TYR A 28 -0.89 -3.47 7.04
CA TYR A 28 -2.31 -3.75 7.21
C TYR A 28 -2.99 -4.18 5.89
N ILE A 29 -2.66 -3.51 4.78
CA ILE A 29 -3.15 -3.89 3.45
C ILE A 29 -2.67 -5.30 3.06
N TYR A 30 -1.41 -5.63 3.36
CA TYR A 30 -0.89 -6.97 3.12
C TYR A 30 -1.66 -8.03 3.91
N GLU A 31 -1.90 -7.82 5.20
CA GLU A 31 -2.67 -8.73 6.04
C GLU A 31 -4.12 -8.92 5.53
N LEU A 32 -4.77 -7.85 5.08
CA LEU A 32 -6.11 -7.93 4.49
C LEU A 32 -6.18 -8.78 3.21
N LEU A 33 -5.12 -8.76 2.39
CA LEU A 33 -5.10 -9.44 1.10
C LEU A 33 -4.69 -10.92 1.19
N TYR A 34 -4.00 -11.31 2.26
CA TYR A 34 -3.37 -12.63 2.40
C TYR A 34 -3.78 -13.39 3.68
N SER A 35 -4.90 -13.00 4.29
CA SER A 35 -5.58 -13.66 5.42
C SER A 35 -6.42 -14.86 4.99
#